data_AF-A0A2J6WY87-F1
#
_entry.id   AF-A0A2J6WY87-F1
#
_cell.length_a   1.000
_cell.length_b   1.000
_cell.length_c   1.000
_cell.angle_alpha   90.00
_cell.angle_beta   90.00
_cell.angle_gamma   90.00
#
_symmetry.space_group_name_H-M   'P 1'
#
loop_
_entity.id
_entity.type
_entity.pdbx_description
1 polymer ?
#
loop_
_entity_poly.entity_id
_entity_poly.type
_entity_poly.pdbx_seq_one_letter_code
_entity_poly.pdbx_strand_id
1 'polypeptide(L)' 'MIVIAADIAPRHAQIILSEQTAQIVDLASPAGVFSGPVRQRLRPHTPTYVAHEDIWLGATVRLRLNRIPVEMP' A
#
# COMPACT_ATOMS: atom_id res chain seq x y z
N MET A 1 -8.55 -0.46 -7.38
CA MET A 1 -7.59 -1.57 -7.51
C MET A 1 -8.22 -2.80 -6.89
N ILE A 2 -8.33 -3.89 -7.63
CA ILE A 2 -8.77 -5.19 -7.10
C ILE A 2 -7.52 -6.09 -7.12
N VAL A 3 -7.18 -6.67 -5.98
CA VAL A 3 -6.03 -7.57 -5.82
C VAL A 3 -6.55 -8.91 -5.32
N ILE A 4 -6.26 -9.98 -6.05
CA ILE A 4 -6.69 -11.34 -5.70
C ILE A 4 -5.44 -12.20 -5.58
N ALA A 5 -5.17 -12.67 -4.37
CA ALA A 5 -4.10 -13.62 -4.06
C ALA A 5 -4.47 -14.41 -2.81
N ALA A 6 -3.81 -15.56 -2.60
CA ALA A 6 -4.19 -16.52 -1.56
C ALA A 6 -4.12 -15.97 -0.12
N ASP A 7 -3.25 -15.00 0.13
CA ASP A 7 -3.03 -14.36 1.45
C ASP A 7 -3.63 -12.95 1.54
N ILE A 8 -4.43 -12.53 0.56
CA ILE A 8 -5.04 -11.20 0.51
C ILE A 8 -6.49 -11.25 1.02
N ALA A 9 -6.72 -10.65 2.20
CA ALA A 9 -8.05 -10.44 2.73
C ALA A 9 -8.93 -9.54 1.82
N PRO A 10 -10.27 -9.72 1.80
CA PRO A 10 -11.17 -8.86 1.04
C PRO A 10 -11.04 -7.36 1.37
N ARG A 11 -10.68 -7.05 2.63
CA ARG A 11 -10.36 -5.71 3.12
C ARG A 11 -8.95 -5.71 3.70
N HIS A 12 -7.95 -5.78 2.83
CA HIS A 12 -6.56 -5.89 3.26
C HIS A 12 -5.96 -4.54 3.67
N ALA A 13 -6.05 -3.56 2.79
CA ALA A 13 -5.47 -2.24 2.99
C ALA A 13 -6.30 -1.17 2.29
N GLN A 14 -6.14 0.07 2.74
CA GLN A 14 -6.70 1.27 2.10
C GLN A 14 -5.57 2.18 1.65
N ILE A 15 -5.70 2.74 0.45
CA ILE A 15 -4.83 3.82 -0.04
C ILE A 15 -5.62 5.12 0.06
N ILE A 16 -5.02 6.14 0.68
CA ILE A 16 -5.55 7.49 0.78
C ILE A 16 -4.68 8.38 -0.09
N LEU A 17 -5.27 9.06 -1.07
CA LEU A 17 -4.57 9.93 -2.00
C LEU A 17 -5.00 11.37 -1.75
N SER A 18 -4.03 12.29 -1.83
CA SER A 18 -4.25 13.72 -1.99
C SER A 18 -3.41 14.21 -3.17
N GLU A 19 -3.55 15.49 -3.53
CA GLU A 19 -2.72 16.10 -4.58
C GLU A 19 -1.22 15.91 -4.33
N GLN A 20 -0.81 15.99 -3.07
CA GLN A 20 0.60 16.06 -2.68
C GLN A 20 1.10 14.82 -1.96
N THR A 21 0.24 13.99 -1.38
CA THR A 21 0.65 12.81 -0.60
C THR A 21 -0.12 11.55 -0.95
N ALA A 22 0.50 10.40 -0.72
CA ALA A 22 -0.16 9.10 -0.72
C ALA A 22 0.13 8.42 0.61
N GLN A 23 -0.89 7.81 1.20
CA GLN A 23 -0.79 7.05 2.44
C GLN A 23 -1.39 5.67 2.24
N ILE A 24 -0.86 4.70 2.96
CA ILE A 24 -1.45 3.37 3.09
C ILE A 24 -1.82 3.10 4.53
N VAL A 25 -2.93 2.38 4.71
CA VAL A 25 -3.44 1.92 6.00
C VAL A 25 -3.65 0.40 5.90
N ASP A 26 -2.99 -0.36 6.76
CA ASP A 26 -3.33 -1.76 6.98
C ASP A 26 -4.66 -1.86 7.74
N LEU A 27 -5.64 -2.58 7.18
CA LEU A 27 -6.98 -2.73 7.78
C LEU A 27 -7.04 -3.93 8.73
N ALA A 28 -5.98 -4.12 9.53
CA ALA A 28 -5.76 -5.30 10.36
C ALA A 28 -5.84 -6.61 9.54
N SER A 29 -5.21 -6.59 8.37
CA SER A 29 -5.13 -7.78 7.52
C SER A 29 -4.36 -8.91 8.22
N PRO A 30 -4.79 -10.19 8.07
CA PRO A 30 -4.09 -11.32 8.69
C PRO A 30 -2.62 -11.42 8.27
N ALA A 31 -2.35 -11.24 6.97
CA ALA A 31 -1.00 -11.31 6.42
C ALA A 31 -0.19 -10.01 6.58
N GLY A 32 -0.85 -8.89 6.92
CA GLY A 32 -0.22 -7.60 7.18
C GLY A 32 0.20 -6.84 5.93
N VAL A 33 0.48 -5.55 6.12
CA VAL A 33 1.09 -4.67 5.12
C VAL A 33 2.51 -4.33 5.53
N PHE A 34 3.41 -4.25 4.56
CA PHE A 34 4.81 -3.92 4.80
C PHE A 34 5.33 -2.86 3.84
N SER A 35 6.29 -2.05 4.27
CA SER A 35 6.93 -1.03 3.42
C SER A 35 8.45 -1.24 3.31
N GLY A 36 8.99 -0.69 2.21
CA GLY A 36 10.42 -0.59 1.99
C GLY A 36 11.12 -1.90 1.60
N PRO A 37 12.45 -1.85 1.43
CA PRO A 37 13.24 -3.00 0.98
C PRO A 37 13.33 -4.12 2.02
N VAL A 38 13.19 -3.78 3.31
CA VAL A 38 13.30 -4.75 4.43
C VAL A 38 11.93 -5.32 4.83
N ARG A 39 10.84 -4.95 4.13
CA ARG A 39 9.46 -5.33 4.48
C ARG A 39 9.16 -5.04 5.95
N GLN A 40 9.32 -3.78 6.36
CA GLN A 40 8.93 -3.37 7.71
C GLN A 40 7.41 -3.45 7.84
N ARG A 41 6.92 -4.20 8.83
CA ARG A 41 5.47 -4.34 9.07
C ARG A 41 4.89 -3.00 9.51
N LEU A 42 3.83 -2.57 8.84
CA LEU A 42 3.09 -1.37 9.22
C LEU A 42 2.17 -1.66 10.40
N ARG A 43 1.92 -0.63 11.19
CA ARG A 43 0.97 -0.73 12.29
C ARG A 43 -0.46 -0.71 11.74
N PRO A 44 -1.32 -1.69 12.12
CA PRO A 44 -2.73 -1.66 11.74
C PRO A 44 -3.40 -0.33 12.08
N HIS A 45 -4.31 0.10 11.20
CA HIS A 45 -5.12 1.33 11.32
C HIS A 45 -4.33 2.63 11.48
N THR A 46 -3.02 2.61 11.22
CA THR A 46 -2.16 3.80 11.27
C THR A 46 -1.79 4.21 9.85
N PRO A 47 -2.21 5.41 9.39
CA PRO A 47 -1.78 5.94 8.09
C PRO A 47 -0.27 6.09 8.03
N THR A 48 0.33 5.47 7.03
CA THR A 48 1.76 5.57 6.76
C THR A 48 1.97 6.21 5.39
N TYR A 49 2.76 7.28 5.33
CA TYR A 49 3.11 7.89 4.05
C TYR A 49 3.90 6.91 3.21
N VAL A 50 3.52 6.81 1.94
CA VAL A 50 4.19 5.97 0.95
C VAL A 50 4.62 6.84 -0.21
N ALA A 51 5.91 6.80 -0.52
CA ALA A 51 6.51 7.51 -1.65
C ALA A 51 6.76 6.52 -2.80
N HIS A 52 7.98 6.48 -3.33
CA HIS A 52 8.40 5.58 -4.41
C HIS A 52 8.91 4.23 -3.91
N GLU A 53 8.74 3.94 -2.63
CA GLU A 53 9.12 2.67 -2.05
C GLU A 53 8.13 1.55 -2.38
N ASP A 54 8.60 0.32 -2.29
CA ASP A 54 7.75 -0.84 -2.48
C ASP A 54 6.86 -1.08 -1.27
N ILE A 55 5.63 -1.42 -1.55
CA ILE A 55 4.60 -1.81 -0.60
C ILE A 55 4.32 -3.29 -0.82
N TRP A 56 4.27 -4.06 0.26
CA TRP A 56 3.93 -5.47 0.21
C TRP A 56 2.60 -5.70 0.92
N LEU A 57 1.69 -6.40 0.25
CA LEU A 57 0.47 -6.93 0.87
C LEU A 57 0.72 -8.42 1.09
N GLY A 58 0.82 -8.83 2.36
CA GLY A 58 1.25 -10.17 2.72
C GLY A 58 2.62 -10.54 2.14
N ALA A 59 2.75 -11.79 1.69
CA ALA A 59 3.96 -12.34 1.11
C ALA A 59 3.95 -12.32 -0.43
N THR A 60 2.78 -12.23 -1.06
CA THR A 60 2.63 -12.50 -2.51
C THR A 60 2.57 -11.25 -3.38
N VAL A 61 2.05 -10.13 -2.87
CA VAL A 61 1.80 -8.94 -3.71
C VAL A 61 2.77 -7.83 -3.37
N ARG A 62 3.52 -7.38 -4.39
CA ARG A 62 4.37 -6.17 -4.34
C ARG A 62 3.75 -5.09 -5.21
N LEU A 63 3.62 -3.89 -4.68
CA LEU A 63 3.07 -2.72 -5.34
C LEU A 63 4.03 -1.55 -5.21
N ARG A 64 4.00 -0.65 -6.18
CA ARG A 64 4.65 0.66 -6.09
C ARG A 64 3.69 1.71 -6.62
N LEU A 65 3.60 2.82 -5.91
CA LEU A 65 2.80 3.96 -6.35
C LEU A 65 3.69 4.89 -7.17
N ASN A 66 3.40 4.97 -8.47
CA ASN A 66 4.04 5.92 -9.37
C ASN A 66 3.09 7.09 -9.58
N ARG A 67 3.58 8.31 -9.34
CA ARG A 67 2.88 9.51 -9.79
C ARG A 67 3.27 9.76 -11.24
N ILE A 68 2.26 9.79 -12.10
CA ILE A 68 2.42 10.20 -13.49
C ILE A 68 1.95 11.65 -13.54
N PRO A 69 2.82 12.61 -13.88
CA PRO A 69 2.39 13.98 -14.17
C PRO A 69 1.31 13.92 -15.24
N VAL A 70 0.14 14.48 -14.96
CA VAL A 70 -0.85 14.71 -16.01
C VAL A 70 -0.34 15.95 -16.75
N GLU A 71 0.20 15.77 -17.95
CA GLU A 71 0.48 16.89 -18.84
C GLU A 71 -0.83 17.63 -19.07
N MET A 72 -0.91 18.87 -18.57
CA MET A 72 -2.02 19.75 -18.89
C MET A 72 -1.86 20.19 -20.35
N PRO A 73 -2.92 20.09 -21.17
CA PRO A 73 -2.90 20.51 -22.57
C PRO A 73 -2.71 22.03 -22.72
#